data_AF-A0A853ITD4-F1
#
_entry.id   AF-A0A853ITD4-F1
#
_cell.length_a   1.000
_cell.length_b   1.000
_cell.length_c   1.000
_cell.angle_alpha   90.00
_cell.angle_beta   90.00
_cell.angle_gamma   90.00
#
_symmetry.space_group_name_H-M   'P 1'
#
loop_
_entity.id
_entity.type
_entity.pdbx_description
1 polymer ?
#
loop_
_entity_poly.entity_id
_entity_poly.type
_entity_poly.pdbx_seq_one_letter_code
_entity_poly.pdbx_strand_id
1 'polypeptide(L)'
;MMALHGVPRPAATLMRWVLGRRLQRRADVTLAEALAHVRDPQLRAILAARGGDYGLPPSHAPLVLHALVMGSYAEGGAGYPIGGPARLAESLAAGVWNAGGELRTGARVAQLLVEDGRAVGVRLADGREERAPHIVSAMGALNTIAALPDGVAADWRASIRRHEPSCAYMMLYLGFSGTADELRALGFDGANHWIYDGHATGAAPDPEALIWRNPTDEDAGALYVSFSGLNDPEHAQAPTAEVLALCDWEVFAAWQDSRLGHRPEDYEATKGWIEDQLLTQFKRLFPTLAQRVAYHELSTPLSQAAYALAPEGAMYGLATTPERLLDPRCMCAPPCPACCWRGRTWPRSASKAPPWAG
;
A
#
# COMPACT_ATOMS: atom_id res chain seq x y z
N MET A 1 19.53 2.87 4.67
CA MET A 1 20.08 1.89 3.69
C MET A 1 19.78 2.28 2.24
N MET A 2 18.72 3.07 1.97
CA MET A 2 18.48 3.76 0.69
C MET A 2 19.68 4.57 0.17
N ALA A 3 20.55 5.07 1.05
CA ALA A 3 21.70 5.91 0.69
C ALA A 3 22.93 5.18 0.11
N LEU A 4 22.94 3.84 0.02
CA LEU A 4 24.13 3.09 -0.43
C LEU A 4 24.10 2.69 -1.91
N HIS A 5 23.03 3.00 -2.65
CA HIS A 5 22.90 2.63 -4.06
C HIS A 5 23.87 3.36 -5.00
N GLY A 6 24.55 4.42 -4.52
CA GLY A 6 25.63 5.11 -5.23
C GLY A 6 27.05 4.75 -4.76
N VAL A 7 27.20 3.85 -3.78
CA VAL A 7 28.50 3.53 -3.19
C VAL A 7 29.11 2.29 -3.87
N PRO A 8 30.39 2.33 -4.31
CA PRO A 8 31.05 1.17 -4.89
C PRO A 8 30.94 -0.06 -4.00
N ARG A 9 30.69 -1.25 -4.59
CA ARG A 9 30.46 -2.51 -3.86
C ARG A 9 31.43 -2.76 -2.68
N PRO A 10 32.75 -2.54 -2.79
CA PRO A 10 33.67 -2.75 -1.67
C PRO A 10 33.39 -1.84 -0.48
N ALA A 11 33.12 -0.56 -0.75
CA ALA A 11 32.78 0.44 0.25
C ALA A 11 31.39 0.20 0.84
N ALA A 12 30.41 -0.24 0.03
CA ALA A 12 29.09 -0.64 0.53
C ALA A 12 29.19 -1.88 1.44
N THR A 13 30.06 -2.85 1.12
CA THR A 13 30.32 -4.03 1.96
C THR A 13 30.99 -3.63 3.28
N LEU A 14 32.01 -2.76 3.23
CA LEU A 14 32.66 -2.25 4.44
C LEU A 14 31.68 -1.45 5.31
N MET A 15 30.87 -0.58 4.71
CA MET A 15 29.84 0.16 5.43
C MET A 15 28.78 -0.76 6.03
N ARG A 16 28.35 -1.83 5.34
CA ARG A 16 27.48 -2.86 5.94
C ARG A 16 28.17 -3.59 7.09
N TRP A 17 29.46 -3.86 6.99
CA TRP A 17 30.19 -4.52 8.07
C TRP A 17 30.35 -3.62 9.30
N VAL A 18 30.67 -2.33 9.09
CA VAL A 18 30.87 -1.34 10.16
C VAL A 18 29.54 -0.85 10.77
N LEU A 19 28.56 -0.54 9.93
CA LEU A 19 27.29 0.08 10.33
C LEU A 19 26.14 -0.92 10.43
N GLY A 20 26.22 -2.09 9.79
CA GLY A 20 25.11 -3.04 9.69
C GLY A 20 24.61 -3.53 11.04
N ARG A 21 25.50 -3.86 11.98
CA ARG A 21 25.11 -4.26 13.34
C ARG A 21 24.46 -3.14 14.16
N ARG A 22 24.78 -1.88 13.87
CA ARG A 22 24.14 -0.71 14.51
C ARG A 22 22.81 -0.39 13.85
N LEU A 23 22.73 -0.58 12.53
CA LEU A 23 21.54 -0.33 11.74
C LEU A 23 20.47 -1.38 12.01
N GLN A 24 20.86 -2.66 12.03
CA GLN A 24 19.97 -3.78 12.38
C GLN A 24 19.38 -3.57 13.77
N ARG A 25 20.23 -3.32 14.76
CA ARG A 25 19.77 -2.97 16.12
C ARG A 25 18.84 -1.75 16.20
N ARG A 26 18.89 -0.82 15.27
CA ARG A 26 17.98 0.35 15.24
C ARG A 26 16.70 0.08 14.44
N ALA A 27 16.75 -0.83 13.47
CA ALA A 27 15.59 -1.27 12.71
C ALA A 27 14.75 -2.27 13.51
N ASP A 28 15.37 -3.07 14.37
CA ASP A 28 14.69 -4.02 15.25
C ASP A 28 13.98 -3.33 16.43
N VAL A 29 14.35 -2.09 16.76
CA VAL A 29 13.65 -1.32 17.79
C VAL A 29 12.25 -0.98 17.29
N THR A 30 11.25 -1.45 18.02
CA THR A 30 9.85 -1.20 17.69
C THR A 30 9.42 0.17 18.18
N LEU A 31 8.32 0.69 17.63
CA LEU A 31 7.74 1.94 18.08
C LEU A 31 7.28 1.84 19.54
N ALA A 32 6.70 0.71 19.95
CA ALA A 32 6.29 0.48 21.34
C ALA A 32 7.48 0.52 22.30
N GLU A 33 8.59 -0.13 21.97
CA GLU A 33 9.82 -0.09 22.77
C GLU A 33 10.38 1.33 22.87
N ALA A 34 10.41 2.03 21.74
CA ALA A 34 10.88 3.41 21.68
C ALA A 34 10.03 4.33 22.55
N LEU A 35 8.71 4.12 22.62
CA LEU A 35 7.79 4.95 23.40
C LEU A 35 7.61 4.50 24.86
N ALA A 36 8.26 3.41 25.29
CA ALA A 36 8.09 2.87 26.65
C ALA A 36 8.47 3.86 27.77
N HIS A 37 9.35 4.81 27.48
CA HIS A 37 9.78 5.87 28.42
C HIS A 37 8.80 7.05 28.52
N VAL A 38 7.80 7.14 27.63
CA VAL A 38 6.74 8.15 27.68
C VAL A 38 5.73 7.73 28.75
N ARG A 39 5.69 8.50 29.85
CA ARG A 39 4.89 8.15 31.04
C ARG A 39 3.39 8.37 30.85
N ASP A 40 3.01 9.37 30.07
CA ASP A 40 1.62 9.69 29.82
C ASP A 40 1.06 8.70 28.78
N PRO A 41 0.07 7.86 29.15
CA PRO A 41 -0.49 6.87 28.24
C PRO A 41 -1.21 7.50 27.05
N GLN A 42 -1.83 8.68 27.21
CA GLN A 42 -2.51 9.39 26.14
C GLN A 42 -1.50 9.97 25.14
N LEU A 43 -0.42 10.59 25.63
CA LEU A 43 0.66 11.06 24.76
C LEU A 43 1.30 9.90 24.00
N ARG A 44 1.54 8.77 24.68
CA ARG A 44 2.07 7.56 24.04
C ARG A 44 1.16 7.05 22.93
N ALA A 45 -0.16 7.02 23.17
CA ALA A 45 -1.12 6.62 22.15
C ALA A 45 -1.11 7.56 20.94
N ILE A 46 -1.09 8.88 21.16
CA ILE A 46 -1.02 9.89 20.08
C ILE A 46 0.25 9.72 19.24
N LEU A 47 1.40 9.51 19.88
CA LEU A 47 2.67 9.30 19.16
C LEU A 47 2.67 8.00 18.36
N ALA A 48 1.90 6.99 18.78
CA ALA A 48 1.82 5.70 18.12
C ALA A 48 0.65 5.58 17.11
N ALA A 49 -0.21 6.60 17.02
CA ALA A 49 -1.48 6.59 16.29
C ALA A 49 -1.37 6.47 14.75
N ARG A 50 -0.15 6.45 14.19
CA ARG A 50 0.09 6.45 12.73
C ARG A 50 0.47 5.07 12.17
N GLY A 51 0.17 4.00 12.91
CA GLY A 51 0.47 2.62 12.52
C GLY A 51 -0.10 2.24 11.16
N GLY A 52 -1.29 2.75 10.83
CA GLY A 52 -1.93 2.43 9.57
C GLY A 52 -1.37 3.14 8.34
N ASP A 53 -0.39 4.04 8.45
CA ASP A 53 0.34 4.54 7.27
C ASP A 53 1.29 3.48 6.69
N TYR A 54 1.63 2.45 7.47
CA TYR A 54 2.53 1.36 7.10
C TYR A 54 2.02 -0.03 7.49
N GLY A 55 0.78 -0.13 7.97
CA GLY A 55 0.05 -1.36 8.22
C GLY A 55 0.55 -2.21 9.39
N LEU A 56 1.18 -1.61 10.41
CA LEU A 56 1.67 -2.35 11.59
C LEU A 56 1.32 -1.64 12.90
N PRO A 57 0.90 -2.39 13.94
CA PRO A 57 0.73 -1.82 15.28
C PRO A 57 2.10 -1.48 15.91
N PRO A 58 2.16 -0.62 16.93
CA PRO A 58 3.42 -0.11 17.47
C PRO A 58 4.38 -1.20 17.97
N SER A 59 3.85 -2.30 18.51
CA SER A 59 4.62 -3.47 18.94
C SER A 59 5.40 -4.17 17.83
N HIS A 60 5.00 -3.99 16.57
CA HIS A 60 5.64 -4.63 15.41
C HIS A 60 6.27 -3.59 14.46
N ALA A 61 5.87 -2.34 14.55
CA ALA A 61 6.32 -1.25 13.70
C ALA A 61 7.79 -0.90 13.96
N PRO A 62 8.68 -0.95 12.95
CA PRO A 62 10.05 -0.46 13.08
C PRO A 62 10.05 1.06 13.38
N LEU A 63 10.74 1.49 14.43
CA LEU A 63 10.84 2.92 14.78
C LEU A 63 11.34 3.76 13.60
N VAL A 64 12.30 3.23 12.85
CA VAL A 64 12.87 3.92 11.68
C VAL A 64 11.82 4.16 10.59
N LEU A 65 10.88 3.23 10.40
CA LEU A 65 9.82 3.37 9.40
C LEU A 65 8.83 4.45 9.84
N HIS A 66 8.42 4.41 11.11
CA HIS A 66 7.56 5.44 11.68
C HIS A 66 8.21 6.84 11.57
N ALA A 67 9.49 6.96 11.92
CA ALA A 67 10.22 8.24 11.82
C ALA A 67 10.33 8.75 10.37
N LEU A 68 10.50 7.87 9.38
CA LEU A 68 10.52 8.27 7.96
C LEU A 68 9.16 8.80 7.50
N VAL A 69 8.08 8.13 7.88
CA VAL A 69 6.71 8.59 7.55
C VAL A 69 6.44 9.94 8.22
N MET A 70 6.68 10.06 9.53
CA MET A 70 6.48 11.32 10.25
C MET A 70 7.37 12.46 9.72
N GLY A 71 8.61 12.15 9.36
CA GLY A 71 9.53 13.10 8.73
C GLY A 71 9.00 13.62 7.40
N SER A 72 8.39 12.75 6.58
CA SER A 72 7.79 13.15 5.30
C SER A 72 6.64 14.16 5.48
N TYR A 73 5.80 13.99 6.50
CA TYR A 73 4.78 14.98 6.86
C TYR A 73 5.36 16.28 7.40
N ALA A 74 6.41 16.21 8.22
CA ALA A 74 7.03 17.39 8.81
C ALA A 74 7.74 18.26 7.76
N GLU A 75 8.39 17.65 6.77
CA GLU A 75 9.15 18.36 5.74
C GLU A 75 8.31 18.72 4.51
N GLY A 76 7.47 17.78 4.06
CA GLY A 76 6.71 17.89 2.81
C GLY A 76 5.23 18.27 2.99
N GLY A 77 4.71 18.20 4.22
CA GLY A 77 3.30 18.40 4.50
C GLY A 77 2.41 17.29 3.94
N ALA A 78 1.11 17.57 3.86
CA ALA A 78 0.12 16.74 3.19
C ALA A 78 -0.58 17.56 2.11
N GLY A 79 -0.87 16.95 0.96
CA GLY A 79 -1.51 17.61 -0.17
C GLY A 79 -2.55 16.72 -0.83
N TYR A 80 -3.55 17.35 -1.43
CA TYR A 80 -4.59 16.68 -2.20
C TYR A 80 -4.54 17.19 -3.66
N PRO A 81 -4.40 16.30 -4.67
CA PRO A 81 -4.48 16.71 -6.06
C PRO A 81 -5.93 17.08 -6.43
N ILE A 82 -6.15 18.27 -6.98
CA ILE A 82 -7.46 18.69 -7.49
C ILE A 82 -7.92 17.70 -8.56
N GLY A 83 -9.17 17.21 -8.49
CA GLY A 83 -9.67 16.11 -9.31
C GLY A 83 -9.25 14.71 -8.84
N GLY A 84 -8.63 14.61 -7.68
CA GLY A 84 -8.32 13.36 -7.00
C GLY A 84 -7.09 12.61 -7.51
N PRO A 85 -6.79 11.44 -6.90
CA PRO A 85 -5.57 10.68 -7.16
C PRO A 85 -5.45 10.19 -8.61
N ALA A 86 -6.57 10.05 -9.33
CA ALA A 86 -6.58 9.67 -10.74
C ALA A 86 -5.76 10.65 -11.62
N ARG A 87 -5.75 11.95 -11.28
CA ARG A 87 -4.95 12.95 -12.01
C ARG A 87 -3.46 12.65 -12.00
N LEU A 88 -2.93 12.01 -10.95
CA LEU A 88 -1.54 11.60 -10.91
C LEU A 88 -1.26 10.51 -11.95
N ALA A 89 -2.15 9.52 -12.07
CA ALA A 89 -2.03 8.47 -13.08
C ALA A 89 -2.18 9.03 -14.49
N GLU A 90 -3.15 9.90 -14.73
CA GLU A 90 -3.36 10.60 -16.02
C GLU A 90 -2.13 11.42 -16.42
N SER A 91 -1.54 12.16 -15.49
CA SER A 91 -0.35 12.98 -15.75
C SER A 91 0.86 12.14 -16.11
N LEU A 92 1.06 11.01 -15.42
CA LEU A 92 2.12 10.05 -15.75
C LEU A 92 1.86 9.40 -17.12
N ALA A 93 0.60 9.06 -17.42
CA ALA A 93 0.20 8.48 -18.69
C ALA A 93 0.45 9.43 -19.86
N ALA A 94 0.12 10.71 -19.71
CA ALA A 94 0.44 11.75 -20.69
C ALA A 94 1.94 11.83 -20.95
N GLY A 95 2.77 11.70 -19.92
CA GLY A 95 4.23 11.63 -20.06
C GLY A 95 4.69 10.44 -20.91
N VAL A 96 4.05 9.28 -20.78
CA VAL A 96 4.34 8.09 -21.60
C VAL A 96 3.95 8.33 -23.06
N TRP A 97 2.75 8.82 -23.32
CA TRP A 97 2.27 9.09 -24.70
C TRP A 97 3.11 10.14 -25.41
N ASN A 98 3.46 11.24 -24.72
CA ASN A 98 4.29 12.31 -25.28
C ASN A 98 5.72 11.83 -25.62
N ALA A 99 6.19 10.77 -24.96
CA ALA A 99 7.45 10.11 -25.28
C ALA A 99 7.32 9.05 -26.40
N GLY A 100 6.15 8.91 -27.03
CA GLY A 100 5.86 7.92 -28.06
C GLY A 100 5.58 6.51 -27.51
N GLY A 101 5.35 6.37 -26.20
CA GLY A 101 4.98 5.11 -25.56
C GLY A 101 3.50 4.79 -25.71
N GLU A 102 3.14 3.53 -25.44
CA GLU A 102 1.78 3.02 -25.48
C GLU A 102 1.33 2.56 -24.09
N LEU A 103 0.03 2.70 -23.80
CA LEU A 103 -0.60 2.15 -22.60
C LEU A 103 -1.77 1.26 -23.01
N ARG A 104 -1.73 0.00 -22.57
CA ARG A 104 -2.75 -1.00 -22.88
C ARG A 104 -3.50 -1.39 -21.62
N THR A 105 -4.77 -1.01 -21.54
CA THR A 105 -5.70 -1.52 -20.52
C THR A 105 -6.28 -2.86 -20.98
N GLY A 106 -6.79 -3.67 -20.03
CA GLY A 106 -7.27 -5.02 -20.33
C GLY A 106 -6.18 -6.01 -20.78
N ALA A 107 -4.91 -5.61 -20.78
CA ALA A 107 -3.76 -6.45 -21.15
C ALA A 107 -3.14 -7.11 -19.90
N ARG A 108 -3.91 -7.96 -19.20
CA ARG A 108 -3.42 -8.65 -18.00
C ARG A 108 -2.27 -9.59 -18.37
N VAL A 109 -1.09 -9.38 -17.78
CA VAL A 109 0.05 -10.30 -17.89
C VAL A 109 -0.24 -11.56 -17.07
N ALA A 110 -0.19 -12.73 -17.72
CA ALA A 110 -0.36 -14.02 -17.09
C ALA A 110 0.99 -14.71 -16.81
N GLN A 111 1.99 -14.51 -17.66
CA GLN A 111 3.30 -15.15 -17.51
C GLN A 111 4.43 -14.26 -18.04
N LEU A 112 5.60 -14.34 -17.42
CA LEU A 112 6.85 -13.80 -17.93
C LEU A 112 7.53 -14.86 -18.82
N LEU A 113 7.96 -14.46 -20.01
CA LEU A 113 8.70 -15.32 -20.93
C LEU A 113 10.19 -15.23 -20.61
N VAL A 114 10.85 -16.37 -20.39
CA VAL A 114 12.25 -16.44 -19.99
C VAL A 114 13.01 -17.42 -20.89
N GLU A 115 14.12 -16.97 -21.47
CA GLU A 115 15.01 -17.75 -22.32
C GLU A 115 16.45 -17.55 -21.83
N ASP A 116 17.21 -18.64 -21.67
CA ASP A 116 18.60 -18.61 -21.17
C ASP A 116 18.78 -17.78 -19.89
N GLY A 117 17.80 -17.88 -18.98
CA GLY A 117 17.77 -17.15 -17.72
C GLY A 117 17.45 -15.66 -17.86
N ARG A 118 17.08 -15.17 -19.04
CA ARG A 118 16.73 -13.77 -19.32
C ARG A 118 15.24 -13.62 -19.64
N ALA A 119 14.60 -12.61 -19.03
CA ALA A 119 13.26 -12.21 -19.43
C ALA A 119 13.28 -11.60 -20.84
N VAL A 120 12.45 -12.14 -21.73
CA VAL A 120 12.40 -11.79 -23.17
C VAL A 120 11.01 -11.31 -23.62
N GLY A 121 10.03 -11.34 -22.73
CA GLY A 121 8.66 -10.94 -23.06
C GLY A 121 7.66 -11.29 -21.97
N VAL A 122 6.40 -11.13 -22.30
CA VAL A 122 5.25 -11.48 -21.47
C VAL A 122 4.21 -12.23 -22.30
N ARG A 123 3.47 -13.12 -21.66
CA ARG A 123 2.23 -13.72 -22.18
C ARG A 123 1.05 -13.10 -21.46
N LEU A 124 0.09 -12.58 -22.22
CA LEU A 124 -1.15 -12.02 -21.71
C LEU A 124 -2.16 -13.11 -21.37
N ALA A 125 -3.18 -12.77 -20.60
CA ALA A 125 -4.25 -13.68 -20.18
C ALA A 125 -5.08 -14.23 -21.35
N ASP A 126 -5.11 -13.52 -22.48
CA ASP A 126 -5.74 -13.97 -23.73
C ASP A 126 -4.82 -14.87 -24.60
N GLY A 127 -3.62 -15.18 -24.12
CA GLY A 127 -2.64 -16.03 -24.79
C GLY A 127 -1.70 -15.29 -25.74
N ARG A 128 -1.91 -14.01 -26.04
CA ARG A 128 -0.98 -13.23 -26.87
C ARG A 128 0.38 -13.07 -26.18
N GLU A 129 1.44 -13.05 -26.98
CA GLU A 129 2.80 -12.84 -26.49
C GLU A 129 3.37 -11.52 -27.01
N GLU A 130 4.04 -10.80 -26.11
CA GLU A 130 4.73 -9.55 -26.43
C GLU A 130 6.20 -9.67 -26.04
N ARG A 131 7.09 -9.50 -27.01
CA ARG A 131 8.54 -9.63 -26.83
C ARG A 131 9.16 -8.27 -26.58
N ALA A 132 10.07 -8.18 -25.61
CA ALA A 132 10.82 -6.97 -25.34
C ALA A 132 12.21 -7.28 -24.77
N PRO A 133 13.24 -6.48 -25.11
CA PRO A 133 14.59 -6.69 -24.60
C PRO A 133 14.73 -6.39 -23.10
N HIS A 134 13.80 -5.60 -22.54
CA HIS A 134 13.78 -5.18 -21.15
C HIS A 134 12.37 -5.29 -20.60
N ILE A 135 12.22 -5.93 -19.45
CA ILE A 135 10.95 -6.11 -18.74
C ILE A 135 11.09 -5.49 -17.35
N VAL A 136 10.17 -4.58 -17.02
CA VAL A 136 10.04 -3.98 -15.69
C VAL A 136 8.70 -4.39 -15.12
N SER A 137 8.70 -5.16 -14.03
CA SER A 137 7.46 -5.69 -13.45
C SER A 137 6.97 -4.81 -12.30
N ALA A 138 5.96 -3.97 -12.54
CA ALA A 138 5.34 -3.16 -11.49
C ALA A 138 4.14 -3.84 -10.78
N MET A 139 4.03 -5.18 -10.87
CA MET A 139 2.87 -5.93 -10.37
C MET A 139 2.95 -6.26 -8.87
N GLY A 140 4.07 -5.95 -8.21
CA GLY A 140 4.38 -6.40 -6.85
C GLY A 140 5.09 -7.76 -6.83
N ALA A 141 5.98 -7.96 -5.85
CA ALA A 141 6.92 -9.09 -5.84
C ALA A 141 6.24 -10.47 -5.86
N LEU A 142 5.15 -10.65 -5.11
CA LEU A 142 4.38 -11.90 -5.07
C LEU A 142 3.76 -12.22 -6.43
N ASN A 143 3.15 -11.24 -7.09
CA ASN A 143 2.59 -11.39 -8.44
C ASN A 143 3.68 -11.64 -9.49
N THR A 144 4.82 -10.94 -9.40
CA THR A 144 5.97 -11.17 -10.28
C THR A 144 6.47 -12.62 -10.15
N ILE A 145 6.58 -13.13 -8.93
CA ILE A 145 6.95 -14.52 -8.67
C ILE A 145 5.90 -15.47 -9.26
N ALA A 146 4.62 -15.23 -9.01
CA ALA A 146 3.55 -16.08 -9.57
C ALA A 146 3.60 -16.14 -11.11
N ALA A 147 3.98 -15.04 -11.78
CA ALA A 147 4.07 -14.98 -13.23
C ALA A 147 5.37 -15.56 -13.82
N LEU A 148 6.42 -15.81 -13.02
CA LEU A 148 7.66 -16.40 -13.52
C LEU A 148 7.47 -17.92 -13.80
N PRO A 149 8.16 -18.50 -14.81
CA PRO A 149 8.17 -19.95 -15.03
C PRO A 149 8.86 -20.70 -13.88
N ASP A 150 8.42 -21.94 -13.62
CA ASP A 150 8.99 -22.78 -12.57
C ASP A 150 10.51 -22.97 -12.75
N GLY A 151 11.23 -23.06 -11.61
CA GLY A 151 12.69 -23.16 -11.59
C GLY A 151 13.44 -21.84 -11.84
N VAL A 152 12.81 -20.82 -12.44
CA VAL A 152 13.46 -19.51 -12.65
C VAL A 152 13.55 -18.76 -11.31
N ALA A 153 14.74 -18.23 -11.01
CA ALA A 153 15.02 -17.40 -9.84
C ALA A 153 14.59 -18.05 -8.50
N ALA A 154 14.78 -19.37 -8.35
CA ALA A 154 14.34 -20.15 -7.19
C ALA A 154 14.75 -19.53 -5.84
N ASP A 155 15.99 -19.07 -5.70
CA ASP A 155 16.48 -18.43 -4.48
C ASP A 155 15.73 -17.14 -4.14
N TRP A 156 15.45 -16.32 -5.16
CA TRP A 156 14.69 -15.08 -4.97
C TRP A 156 13.25 -15.38 -4.59
N ARG A 157 12.61 -16.36 -5.26
CA ARG A 157 11.26 -16.82 -4.90
C ARG A 157 11.18 -17.27 -3.45
N ALA A 158 12.12 -18.12 -3.04
CA ALA A 158 12.18 -18.63 -1.68
C ALA A 158 12.46 -17.51 -0.66
N SER A 159 13.25 -16.50 -1.02
CA SER A 159 13.49 -15.34 -0.15
C SER A 159 12.25 -14.48 0.02
N ILE A 160 11.54 -14.15 -1.07
CA ILE A 160 10.35 -13.30 -0.99
C ILE A 160 9.21 -14.01 -0.24
N ARG A 161 9.01 -15.32 -0.46
CA ARG A 161 7.97 -16.11 0.21
C ARG A 161 8.19 -16.30 1.71
N ARG A 162 9.37 -15.95 2.25
CA ARG A 162 9.61 -15.94 3.70
C ARG A 162 8.99 -14.73 4.38
N HIS A 163 8.74 -13.65 3.63
CA HIS A 163 8.11 -12.46 4.18
C HIS A 163 6.60 -12.63 4.18
N GLU A 164 5.98 -12.29 5.30
CA GLU A 164 4.54 -12.30 5.44
C GLU A 164 3.89 -11.26 4.53
N PRO A 165 2.69 -11.53 3.98
CA PRO A 165 1.84 -10.51 3.40
C PRO A 165 1.53 -9.40 4.42
N SER A 166 1.30 -8.18 3.95
CA SER A 166 0.79 -7.13 4.83
C SER A 166 -0.69 -7.37 5.15
N CYS A 167 -1.22 -6.69 6.17
CA CYS A 167 -2.64 -6.68 6.45
C CYS A 167 -3.50 -6.35 5.22
N ALA A 168 -4.71 -6.89 5.22
CA ALA A 168 -5.74 -6.50 4.29
C ALA A 168 -6.50 -5.27 4.80
N TYR A 169 -7.45 -4.77 4.02
CA TYR A 169 -8.26 -3.64 4.43
C TYR A 169 -9.65 -3.66 3.82
N MET A 170 -10.56 -3.00 4.52
CA MET A 170 -11.91 -2.67 4.08
C MET A 170 -12.02 -1.17 3.93
N MET A 171 -12.86 -0.74 2.99
CA MET A 171 -13.15 0.68 2.78
C MET A 171 -14.65 0.86 2.63
N LEU A 172 -15.25 1.59 3.57
CA LEU A 172 -16.61 2.10 3.44
C LEU A 172 -16.54 3.47 2.76
N TYR A 173 -17.12 3.56 1.57
CA TYR A 173 -17.30 4.80 0.84
C TYR A 173 -18.58 5.48 1.30
N LEU A 174 -18.53 6.79 1.48
CA LEU A 174 -19.66 7.61 1.91
C LEU A 174 -19.86 8.77 0.93
N GLY A 175 -21.10 9.00 0.53
CA GLY A 175 -21.53 10.19 -0.20
C GLY A 175 -22.45 11.04 0.66
N PHE A 176 -22.21 12.34 0.70
CA PHE A 176 -23.02 13.26 1.50
C PHE A 176 -23.98 14.10 0.65
N SER A 177 -25.17 14.33 1.19
CA SER A 177 -26.08 15.37 0.70
C SER A 177 -25.59 16.75 1.14
N GLY A 178 -25.68 17.73 0.25
CA GLY A 178 -25.28 19.10 0.51
C GLY A 178 -23.89 19.42 -0.03
N THR A 179 -23.57 20.70 -0.05
CA THR A 179 -22.32 21.23 -0.57
C THR A 179 -21.19 21.15 0.46
N ALA A 180 -19.94 21.22 -0.01
CA ALA A 180 -18.76 21.27 0.85
C ALA A 180 -18.82 22.45 1.85
N ASP A 181 -19.36 23.60 1.44
CA ASP A 181 -19.48 24.76 2.32
C ASP A 181 -20.55 24.57 3.41
N GLU A 182 -21.64 23.86 3.10
CA GLU A 182 -22.62 23.48 4.11
C GLU A 182 -22.03 22.50 5.12
N LEU A 183 -21.22 21.54 4.68
CA LEU A 183 -20.53 20.61 5.60
C LEU A 183 -19.46 21.33 6.42
N ARG A 184 -18.75 22.30 5.85
CA ARG A 184 -17.83 23.19 6.59
C ARG A 184 -18.53 24.03 7.63
N ALA A 185 -19.72 24.54 7.32
CA ALA A 185 -20.54 25.28 8.29
C ALA A 185 -20.97 24.40 9.48
N LEU A 186 -20.98 23.07 9.32
CA LEU A 186 -21.21 22.10 10.40
C LEU A 186 -19.93 21.75 11.19
N GLY A 187 -18.78 22.34 10.84
CA GLY A 187 -17.51 22.15 11.54
C GLY A 187 -16.60 21.06 10.96
N PHE A 188 -16.89 20.55 9.77
CA PHE A 188 -16.06 19.54 9.11
C PHE A 188 -15.11 20.18 8.11
N ASP A 189 -13.84 19.78 8.13
CA ASP A 189 -12.86 20.16 7.12
C ASP A 189 -12.38 18.92 6.36
N GLY A 190 -11.45 19.12 5.43
CA GLY A 190 -10.86 18.03 4.67
C GLY A 190 -9.73 17.31 5.40
N ALA A 191 -9.63 17.40 6.72
CA ALA A 191 -8.61 16.68 7.47
C ALA A 191 -8.85 15.17 7.45
N ASN A 192 -7.76 14.43 7.65
CA ASN A 192 -7.81 13.00 7.82
C ASN A 192 -7.69 12.65 9.30
N HIS A 193 -8.52 11.72 9.77
CA HIS A 193 -8.59 11.34 11.18
C HIS A 193 -8.14 9.90 11.36
N TRP A 194 -7.11 9.70 12.19
CA TRP A 194 -6.85 8.41 12.80
C TRP A 194 -7.59 8.33 14.13
N ILE A 195 -8.54 7.41 14.22
CA ILE A 195 -9.42 7.24 15.36
C ILE A 195 -9.13 5.88 15.96
N TYR A 196 -8.80 5.85 17.24
CA TYR A 196 -8.68 4.62 18.02
C TYR A 196 -9.84 4.60 19.01
N ASP A 197 -10.89 3.87 18.62
CA ASP A 197 -12.19 3.90 19.30
C ASP A 197 -12.22 2.87 20.44
N GLY A 198 -11.78 3.29 21.62
CA GLY A 198 -11.95 2.51 22.85
C GLY A 198 -13.39 2.59 23.42
N HIS A 199 -14.29 3.38 22.84
CA HIS A 199 -15.60 3.65 23.43
C HIS A 199 -16.52 2.42 23.41
N ALA A 200 -16.50 1.65 22.33
CA ALA A 200 -17.31 0.43 22.20
C ALA A 200 -16.93 -0.64 23.24
N THR A 201 -15.67 -0.66 23.67
CA THR A 201 -15.12 -1.62 24.64
C THR A 201 -14.95 -1.03 26.05
N GLY A 202 -15.23 0.26 26.25
CA GLY A 202 -14.93 0.98 27.48
C GLY A 202 -13.44 1.12 27.78
N ALA A 203 -12.58 0.86 26.80
CA ALA A 203 -11.14 0.93 26.90
C ALA A 203 -10.58 2.33 26.55
N ALA A 204 -9.33 2.58 26.93
CA ALA A 204 -8.61 3.74 26.43
C ALA A 204 -8.26 3.55 24.93
N PRO A 205 -8.03 4.65 24.18
CA PRO A 205 -7.48 4.55 22.82
C PRO A 205 -6.22 3.68 22.80
N ASP A 206 -6.23 2.63 21.98
CA ASP A 206 -5.15 1.65 21.91
C ASP A 206 -4.65 1.46 20.47
N PRO A 207 -3.49 2.04 20.12
CA PRO A 207 -2.88 1.82 18.81
C PRO A 207 -2.46 0.39 18.51
N GLU A 208 -2.42 -0.51 19.49
CA GLU A 208 -2.23 -1.94 19.26
C GLU A 208 -3.46 -2.61 18.62
N ALA A 209 -4.65 -2.01 18.76
CA ALA A 209 -5.90 -2.46 18.14
C ALA A 209 -6.05 -2.05 16.67
N LEU A 210 -4.93 -1.78 15.98
CA LEU A 210 -4.91 -1.31 14.60
C LEU A 210 -5.56 -2.27 13.60
N ILE A 211 -5.36 -3.58 13.79
CA ILE A 211 -5.85 -4.63 12.89
C ILE A 211 -7.14 -5.21 13.48
N TRP A 212 -8.24 -5.07 12.74
CA TRP A 212 -9.53 -5.58 13.10
C TRP A 212 -9.64 -7.07 12.78
N ARG A 213 -9.60 -7.90 13.82
CA ARG A 213 -9.50 -9.36 13.69
C ARG A 213 -10.86 -10.06 13.61
N ASN A 214 -11.88 -9.52 14.28
CA ASN A 214 -13.22 -10.13 14.36
C ASN A 214 -14.30 -9.17 13.83
N PRO A 215 -14.30 -8.84 12.52
CA PRO A 215 -15.20 -7.82 11.98
C PRO A 215 -16.68 -8.19 11.98
N THR A 216 -17.02 -9.43 12.34
CA THR A 216 -18.40 -9.88 12.51
C THR A 216 -18.91 -9.74 13.94
N ASP A 217 -18.03 -9.56 14.93
CA ASP A 217 -18.36 -9.72 16.34
C ASP A 217 -18.19 -8.44 17.16
N GLU A 218 -17.23 -7.59 16.78
CA GLU A 218 -16.86 -6.37 17.53
C GLU A 218 -16.63 -5.19 16.60
N ASP A 219 -16.79 -3.97 17.10
CA ASP A 219 -16.44 -2.73 16.38
C ASP A 219 -14.95 -2.67 16.03
N ALA A 220 -14.60 -1.93 14.98
CA ALA A 220 -13.20 -1.72 14.63
C ALA A 220 -12.50 -0.91 15.72
N GLY A 221 -11.39 -1.43 16.27
CA GLY A 221 -10.59 -0.74 17.28
C GLY A 221 -9.85 0.48 16.74
N ALA A 222 -9.61 0.53 15.42
CA ALA A 222 -9.00 1.65 14.73
C ALA A 222 -9.67 1.90 13.38
N LEU A 223 -9.90 3.19 13.09
CA LEU A 223 -10.42 3.67 11.81
C LEU A 223 -9.56 4.81 11.29
N TYR A 224 -9.39 4.85 9.98
CA TYR A 224 -8.94 6.03 9.27
C TYR A 224 -10.12 6.63 8.51
N VAL A 225 -10.43 7.89 8.78
CA VAL A 225 -11.53 8.61 8.12
C VAL A 225 -10.94 9.77 7.32
N SER A 226 -11.18 9.75 6.01
CA SER A 226 -10.71 10.75 5.06
C SER A 226 -11.89 11.52 4.47
N PHE A 227 -11.83 12.85 4.54
CA PHE A 227 -12.81 13.75 3.94
C PHE A 227 -12.26 14.37 2.64
N SER A 228 -11.67 13.55 1.79
CA SER A 228 -11.06 13.96 0.51
C SER A 228 -12.00 14.75 -0.39
N GLY A 229 -13.29 14.42 -0.42
CA GLY A 229 -14.29 15.15 -1.19
C GLY A 229 -14.49 16.60 -0.75
N LEU A 230 -14.14 16.96 0.49
CA LEU A 230 -14.12 18.36 0.94
C LEU A 230 -12.89 19.12 0.42
N ASN A 231 -11.81 18.43 0.08
CA ASN A 231 -10.60 19.04 -0.49
C ASN A 231 -10.68 19.22 -2.01
N ASP A 232 -11.68 18.64 -2.66
CA ASP A 232 -11.79 18.64 -4.12
C ASP A 232 -12.89 19.60 -4.62
N PRO A 233 -12.53 20.69 -5.31
CA PRO A 233 -13.51 21.57 -5.95
C PRO A 233 -14.44 20.84 -6.93
N GLU A 234 -13.98 19.77 -7.59
CA GLU A 234 -14.81 18.99 -8.52
C GLU A 234 -15.94 18.22 -7.79
N HIS A 235 -15.77 17.94 -6.49
CA HIS A 235 -16.74 17.23 -5.65
C HIS A 235 -17.48 18.17 -4.68
N ALA A 236 -17.34 19.49 -4.83
CA ALA A 236 -17.88 20.46 -3.89
C ALA A 236 -19.42 20.45 -3.75
N GLN A 237 -20.15 19.91 -4.73
CA GLN A 237 -21.62 19.82 -4.69
C GLN A 237 -22.15 18.55 -4.02
N ALA A 238 -21.32 17.50 -3.96
CA ALA A 238 -21.65 16.23 -3.36
C ALA A 238 -20.36 15.60 -2.80
N PRO A 239 -19.85 16.11 -1.66
CA PRO A 239 -18.60 15.62 -1.09
C PRO A 239 -18.70 14.16 -0.68
N THR A 240 -17.57 13.48 -0.77
CA THR A 240 -17.40 12.08 -0.35
C THR A 240 -16.43 11.96 0.82
N ALA A 241 -16.55 10.84 1.53
CA ALA A 241 -15.58 10.40 2.51
C ALA A 241 -15.32 8.90 2.40
N GLU A 242 -14.25 8.49 3.06
CA GLU A 242 -13.75 7.12 3.08
C GLU A 242 -13.47 6.74 4.52
N VAL A 243 -13.99 5.60 4.96
CA VAL A 243 -13.68 4.99 6.27
C VAL A 243 -12.93 3.69 6.02
N LEU A 244 -11.65 3.68 6.34
CA LEU A 244 -10.75 2.54 6.20
C LEU A 244 -10.61 1.83 7.54
N ALA A 245 -10.73 0.51 7.49
CA ALA A 245 -10.38 -0.39 8.59
C ALA A 245 -9.38 -1.44 8.07
N LEU A 246 -8.24 -1.57 8.75
CA LEU A 246 -7.29 -2.65 8.47
C LEU A 246 -7.82 -3.95 9.09
N CYS A 247 -7.63 -5.07 8.41
CA CYS A 247 -8.17 -6.35 8.85
C CYS A 247 -7.29 -7.53 8.44
N ASP A 248 -7.58 -8.67 9.04
CA ASP A 248 -6.98 -9.96 8.68
C ASP A 248 -7.68 -10.55 7.45
N TRP A 249 -6.90 -11.19 6.57
CA TRP A 249 -7.42 -11.80 5.34
C TRP A 249 -8.30 -13.02 5.62
N GLU A 250 -8.01 -13.72 6.71
CA GLU A 250 -8.59 -15.00 7.13
C GLU A 250 -10.12 -14.96 7.16
N VAL A 251 -10.70 -13.81 7.51
CA VAL A 251 -12.15 -13.57 7.53
C VAL A 251 -12.76 -13.77 6.13
N PHE A 252 -12.03 -13.42 5.08
CA PHE A 252 -12.50 -13.46 3.70
C PHE A 252 -11.96 -14.65 2.88
N ALA A 253 -11.03 -15.42 3.45
CA ALA A 253 -10.34 -16.51 2.77
C ALA A 253 -11.30 -17.59 2.22
N ALA A 254 -12.43 -17.82 2.90
CA ALA A 254 -13.46 -18.78 2.47
C ALA A 254 -14.04 -18.46 1.09
N TRP A 255 -14.01 -17.20 0.66
CA TRP A 255 -14.58 -16.73 -0.61
C TRP A 255 -13.51 -16.33 -1.63
N GLN A 256 -12.24 -16.69 -1.42
CA GLN A 256 -11.13 -16.30 -2.30
C GLN A 256 -11.32 -16.69 -3.78
N ASP A 257 -11.97 -17.83 -4.03
CA ASP A 257 -12.19 -18.37 -5.38
C ASP A 257 -13.46 -17.82 -6.06
N SER A 258 -14.27 -17.05 -5.33
CA SER A 258 -15.45 -16.40 -5.90
C SER A 258 -15.06 -15.21 -6.78
N ARG A 259 -15.96 -14.81 -7.69
CA ARG A 259 -15.68 -13.80 -8.71
C ARG A 259 -16.39 -12.49 -8.40
N LEU A 260 -15.79 -11.38 -8.81
CA LEU A 260 -16.43 -10.07 -8.79
C LEU A 260 -17.77 -10.13 -9.57
N GLY A 261 -18.84 -9.60 -8.99
CA GLY A 261 -20.20 -9.66 -9.54
C GLY A 261 -20.90 -11.01 -9.40
N HIS A 262 -20.22 -12.05 -8.91
CA HIS A 262 -20.76 -13.39 -8.68
C HIS A 262 -20.26 -13.94 -7.34
N ARG A 263 -20.59 -13.22 -6.26
CA ARG A 263 -20.25 -13.64 -4.90
C ARG A 263 -21.38 -14.49 -4.30
N PRO A 264 -21.06 -15.47 -3.46
CA PRO A 264 -22.05 -16.25 -2.71
C PRO A 264 -22.93 -15.40 -1.78
N GLU A 265 -24.12 -15.90 -1.45
CA GLU A 265 -25.08 -15.20 -0.58
C GLU A 265 -24.56 -14.97 0.85
N ASP A 266 -23.83 -15.93 1.40
CA ASP A 266 -23.22 -15.84 2.73
C ASP A 266 -22.11 -14.78 2.79
N TYR A 267 -21.36 -14.59 1.69
CA TYR A 267 -20.45 -13.46 1.55
C TYR A 267 -21.20 -12.13 1.56
N GLU A 268 -22.25 -11.99 0.75
CA GLU A 268 -23.00 -10.72 0.66
C GLU A 268 -23.69 -10.39 1.99
N ALA A 269 -24.19 -11.40 2.72
CA ALA A 269 -24.71 -11.23 4.07
C ALA A 269 -23.62 -10.76 5.05
N THR A 270 -22.43 -11.37 5.02
CA THR A 270 -21.29 -10.98 5.86
C THR A 270 -20.82 -9.56 5.54
N LYS A 271 -20.71 -9.23 4.25
CA LYS A 271 -20.36 -7.89 3.78
C LYS A 271 -21.38 -6.86 4.26
N GLY A 272 -22.68 -7.13 4.09
CA GLY A 272 -23.75 -6.24 4.54
C GLY A 272 -23.73 -6.02 6.05
N TRP A 273 -23.48 -7.07 6.83
CA TRP A 273 -23.32 -6.94 8.29
C TRP A 273 -22.16 -6.01 8.67
N ILE A 274 -20.97 -6.22 8.08
CA ILE A 274 -19.80 -5.39 8.34
C ILE A 274 -20.03 -3.93 7.90
N GLU A 275 -20.70 -3.74 6.77
CA GLU A 275 -21.08 -2.42 6.25
C GLU A 275 -21.97 -1.67 7.25
N ASP A 276 -22.97 -2.34 7.80
CA ASP A 276 -23.87 -1.78 8.83
C ASP A 276 -23.11 -1.45 10.12
N GLN A 277 -22.15 -2.28 10.55
CA GLN A 277 -21.32 -2.02 11.74
C GLN A 277 -20.44 -0.78 11.53
N LEU A 278 -19.70 -0.71 10.42
CA LEU A 278 -18.85 0.45 10.11
C LEU A 278 -19.67 1.74 9.96
N LEU A 279 -20.84 1.66 9.32
CA LEU A 279 -21.74 2.80 9.20
C LEU A 279 -22.27 3.24 10.56
N THR A 280 -22.64 2.30 11.42
CA THR A 280 -23.11 2.59 12.79
C THR A 280 -22.01 3.25 13.63
N GLN A 281 -20.78 2.71 13.57
CA GLN A 281 -19.62 3.28 14.23
C GLN A 281 -19.30 4.69 13.71
N PHE A 282 -19.32 4.90 12.39
CA PHE A 282 -19.16 6.22 11.79
C PHE A 282 -20.23 7.21 12.29
N LYS A 283 -21.50 6.81 12.32
CA LYS A 283 -22.59 7.68 12.79
C LYS A 283 -22.43 8.07 14.26
N ARG A 284 -21.89 7.19 15.09
CA ARG A 284 -21.57 7.46 16.50
C ARG A 284 -20.41 8.46 16.64
N LEU A 285 -19.37 8.32 15.82
CA LEU A 285 -18.20 9.20 15.82
C LEU A 285 -18.50 10.59 15.24
N PHE A 286 -19.40 10.66 14.24
CA PHE A 286 -19.75 11.88 13.51
C PHE A 286 -21.27 12.12 13.46
N PRO A 287 -21.95 12.33 14.61
CA PRO A 287 -23.41 12.36 14.69
C PRO A 287 -24.06 13.49 13.88
N THR A 288 -23.38 14.63 13.73
CA THR A 288 -23.87 15.73 12.90
C THR A 288 -23.80 15.38 11.40
N LEU A 289 -22.73 14.70 10.98
CA LEU A 289 -22.51 14.34 9.58
C LEU A 289 -23.32 13.11 9.17
N ALA A 290 -23.62 12.22 10.12
CA ALA A 290 -24.50 11.06 9.96
C ALA A 290 -25.83 11.40 9.26
N GLN A 291 -26.40 12.57 9.55
CA GLN A 291 -27.67 13.04 8.99
C GLN A 291 -27.56 13.45 7.52
N ARG A 292 -26.34 13.59 7.01
CA ARG A 292 -26.04 13.97 5.63
C ARG A 292 -25.62 12.78 4.78
N VAL A 293 -25.45 11.59 5.34
CA VAL A 293 -25.10 10.39 4.55
C VAL A 293 -26.25 10.07 3.59
N ALA A 294 -26.00 10.19 2.30
CA ALA A 294 -26.94 9.92 1.22
C ALA A 294 -26.61 8.63 0.45
N TYR A 295 -25.36 8.19 0.51
CA TYR A 295 -24.87 6.96 -0.12
C TYR A 295 -23.82 6.30 0.77
N HIS A 296 -23.81 4.97 0.78
CA HIS A 296 -22.72 4.20 1.33
C HIS A 296 -22.51 2.90 0.56
N GLU A 297 -21.27 2.43 0.52
CA GLU A 297 -20.91 1.13 -0.06
C GLU A 297 -19.62 0.60 0.56
N LEU A 298 -19.60 -0.67 0.93
CA LEU A 298 -18.39 -1.34 1.40
C LEU A 298 -17.60 -2.01 0.28
N SER A 299 -16.27 -1.87 0.31
CA SER A 299 -15.34 -2.78 -0.36
C SER A 299 -14.59 -3.64 0.66
N THR A 300 -14.26 -4.87 0.25
CA THR A 300 -13.59 -5.87 1.09
C THR A 300 -12.21 -6.23 0.53
N PRO A 301 -11.38 -6.99 1.25
CA PRO A 301 -10.14 -7.54 0.71
C PRO A 301 -10.30 -8.26 -0.63
N LEU A 302 -11.45 -8.90 -0.86
CA LEU A 302 -11.76 -9.55 -2.14
C LEU A 302 -11.99 -8.56 -3.29
N SER A 303 -12.48 -7.34 -2.99
CA SER A 303 -12.53 -6.26 -3.98
C SER A 303 -11.12 -5.85 -4.39
N GLN A 304 -10.19 -5.74 -3.43
CA GLN A 304 -8.80 -5.34 -3.70
C GLN A 304 -8.04 -6.43 -4.48
N ALA A 305 -8.26 -7.69 -4.14
CA ALA A 305 -7.75 -8.82 -4.90
C ALA A 305 -8.30 -8.85 -6.35
N ALA A 306 -9.55 -8.43 -6.57
CA ALA A 306 -10.16 -8.41 -7.89
C ALA A 306 -9.69 -7.22 -8.76
N TYR A 307 -9.71 -6.01 -8.21
CA TYR A 307 -9.41 -4.79 -8.98
C TYR A 307 -7.91 -4.49 -9.09
N ALA A 308 -7.17 -4.61 -7.99
CA ALA A 308 -5.75 -4.28 -7.92
C ALA A 308 -4.84 -5.50 -8.11
N LEU A 309 -5.41 -6.71 -8.19
CA LEU A 309 -4.67 -7.97 -8.16
C LEU A 309 -3.76 -8.07 -6.94
N ALA A 310 -4.16 -7.46 -5.82
CA ALA A 310 -3.44 -7.54 -4.55
C ALA A 310 -3.63 -8.95 -3.95
N PRO A 311 -2.55 -9.76 -3.81
CA PRO A 311 -2.66 -11.06 -3.16
C PRO A 311 -3.25 -10.90 -1.76
N GLU A 312 -4.27 -11.70 -1.44
CA GLU A 312 -4.94 -11.67 -0.12
C GLU A 312 -5.49 -10.29 0.27
N GLY A 313 -5.74 -9.41 -0.71
CA GLY A 313 -6.20 -8.04 -0.47
C GLY A 313 -5.19 -7.16 0.26
N ALA A 314 -3.91 -7.55 0.28
CA ALA A 314 -2.84 -6.88 1.02
C ALA A 314 -2.67 -5.41 0.61
N MET A 315 -2.72 -4.49 1.58
CA MET A 315 -2.62 -3.05 1.35
C MET A 315 -1.20 -2.60 0.92
N TYR A 316 -0.17 -3.22 1.48
CA TYR A 316 1.24 -2.84 1.31
C TYR A 316 2.09 -3.93 0.62
N GLY A 317 1.44 -4.95 0.05
CA GLY A 317 2.07 -6.13 -0.52
C GLY A 317 2.65 -7.02 0.58
N LEU A 318 3.94 -6.90 0.86
CA LEU A 318 4.59 -7.62 1.97
C LEU A 318 4.56 -6.76 3.24
N ALA A 319 4.46 -7.36 4.42
CA ALA A 319 4.49 -6.66 5.70
C ALA A 319 5.78 -5.84 5.85
N THR A 320 5.68 -4.65 6.43
CA THR A 320 6.79 -3.68 6.53
C THR A 320 7.72 -3.96 7.72
N THR A 321 8.01 -5.24 7.98
CA THR A 321 8.79 -5.70 9.14
C THR A 321 10.27 -5.28 9.06
N PRO A 322 11.01 -5.25 10.18
CA PRO A 322 12.44 -5.00 10.18
C PRO A 322 13.20 -5.96 9.24
N GLU A 323 12.81 -7.24 9.21
CA GLU A 323 13.41 -8.25 8.35
C GLU A 323 13.26 -7.88 6.86
N ARG A 324 12.06 -7.48 6.43
CA ARG A 324 11.82 -7.02 5.05
C ARG A 324 12.63 -5.77 4.71
N LEU A 325 12.64 -4.78 5.60
CA LEU A 325 13.33 -3.50 5.38
C LEU A 325 14.85 -3.65 5.20
N LEU A 326 15.42 -4.69 5.83
CA LEU A 326 16.85 -4.97 5.77
C LEU A 326 17.22 -6.00 4.70
N ASP A 327 16.25 -6.72 4.12
CA ASP A 327 16.51 -7.71 3.08
C ASP A 327 16.89 -7.04 1.75
N PRO A 328 18.14 -7.15 1.29
CA PRO A 328 18.56 -6.55 0.02
C PRO A 328 17.87 -7.14 -1.20
N ARG A 329 17.22 -8.30 -1.09
CA ARG A 329 16.46 -8.94 -2.17
C ARG A 329 15.05 -8.38 -2.32
N CYS A 330 14.55 -7.70 -1.29
CA CYS A 330 13.33 -6.89 -1.33
C CYS A 330 13.59 -5.47 -1.85
N MET A 331 14.86 -5.02 -1.82
CA MET A 331 15.28 -3.77 -2.46
C MET A 331 15.39 -4.00 -3.97
N CYS A 332 15.25 -2.93 -4.77
CA CYS A 332 15.35 -2.93 -6.24
C CYS A 332 16.73 -3.43 -6.74
N ALA A 333 16.97 -4.73 -6.62
CA ALA A 333 18.11 -5.45 -7.16
C ALA A 333 17.56 -6.53 -8.11
N PRO A 334 18.05 -6.58 -9.37
CA PRO A 334 17.56 -7.54 -10.34
C PRO A 334 17.73 -8.98 -9.84
N PRO A 335 16.68 -9.83 -9.81
CA PRO A 335 16.83 -11.27 -9.62
C PRO A 335 17.49 -11.95 -10.84
N CYS A 336 17.54 -11.26 -11.98
CA CYS A 336 18.21 -11.63 -13.22
C CYS A 336 18.86 -10.37 -13.84
N PRO A 337 20.07 -10.42 -14.42
CA PRO A 337 20.79 -9.27 -15.00
C PRO A 337 20.00 -8.38 -15.97
N ALA A 338 18.87 -8.86 -16.50
CA ALA A 338 17.99 -8.13 -17.43
C ALA A 338 16.68 -7.57 -16.81
N CYS A 339 16.34 -7.90 -15.57
CA CYS A 339 15.18 -7.35 -14.86
C CYS A 339 15.56 -6.05 -14.13
N CYS A 340 15.99 -5.04 -14.88
CA CYS A 340 16.38 -3.76 -14.28
C CYS A 340 15.15 -2.87 -14.04
N TRP A 341 14.94 -2.48 -12.79
CA TRP A 341 14.13 -1.30 -12.46
C TRP A 341 14.94 -0.03 -12.75
N ARG A 342 14.58 0.66 -13.84
CA ARG A 342 15.03 1.98 -14.35
C ARG A 342 16.54 2.23 -14.56
N GLY A 343 16.87 2.46 -15.83
CA GLY A 343 17.18 3.80 -16.34
C GLY A 343 18.45 4.51 -15.88
N ARG A 344 19.61 4.09 -16.41
CA ARG A 344 20.60 4.91 -17.16
C ARG A 344 21.89 4.10 -17.35
N THR A 345 22.33 3.99 -18.60
CA THR A 345 23.56 3.32 -19.03
C THR A 345 24.76 4.29 -19.00
N TRP A 346 25.82 3.87 -18.28
CA TRP A 346 27.27 3.87 -18.62
C TRP A 346 28.05 5.20 -18.85
N PRO A 347 29.39 5.23 -18.56
CA PRO A 347 30.40 4.62 -19.44
C PRO A 347 31.47 3.76 -18.73
N ARG A 348 31.80 2.60 -19.32
CA ARG A 348 33.12 1.96 -19.19
C ARG A 348 33.89 2.31 -20.44
N SER A 349 34.96 3.07 -20.24
CA SER A 349 36.14 3.25 -21.08
C SER A 349 36.14 2.67 -22.51
N ALA A 350 36.20 3.61 -23.46
CA ALA A 350 37.10 3.64 -24.62
C ALA A 350 37.44 2.34 -25.38
N SER A 351 36.88 2.22 -26.59
CA SER A 351 37.64 1.73 -27.75
C SER A 351 37.07 2.32 -29.05
N LYS A 352 37.87 3.21 -29.65
CA LYS A 352 37.94 3.68 -31.05
C LYS A 352 36.77 3.31 -31.99
N ALA A 353 36.05 4.33 -32.46
CA ALA A 353 35.34 4.30 -33.74
C ALA A 353 36.06 5.23 -34.76
N PRO A 354 36.21 4.85 -36.04
CA PRO A 354 36.63 5.77 -37.10
C PRO A 354 35.41 6.54 -37.67
N PRO A 355 35.64 7.65 -38.41
CA PRO A 355 34.58 8.60 -38.78
C PRO A 355 34.12 8.44 -40.24
N TRP A 356 32.81 8.36 -40.49
CA TRP A 356 32.18 8.67 -41.79
C TRP A 356 30.75 9.16 -41.47
N ALA A 357 30.36 10.43 -41.68
CA ALA A 357 30.22 11.18 -42.94
C ALA A 357 29.14 10.57 -43.86
N GLY A 358 28.04 11.31 -44.05
CA GLY A 358 26.89 10.97 -44.89
C GLY A 358 25.61 11.55 -44.34
#